data_AF-A0A0D7BKG6-F1
#
_entry.id   AF-A0A0D7BKG6-F1
#
_cell.length_a   1.000
_cell.length_b   1.000
_cell.length_c   1.000
_cell.angle_alpha   90.00
_cell.angle_beta   90.00
_cell.angle_gamma   90.00
#
_symmetry.space_group_name_H-M   'P 1'
#
loop_
_entity.id
_entity.type
_entity.pdbx_description
1 polymer ?
#
loop_
_entity_poly.entity_id
_entity_poly.type
_entity_poly.pdbx_seq_one_letter_code
_entity_poly.pdbx_strand_id
1 'polypeptide(L)'
;MPFILPDGIEYVGLALISTQLVLLFQEITVGHWRKISKIKYPQLYAEKAEMEANPDAVTFNCAQRAHANTLENVPIILVGTLVTAMKYPIFAAVTCGLWSFSKFRYTRGYLKGADKRNSRGGILGSIMQLR
;
A
#
# COMPACT_ATOMS: atom_id res chain seq x y z
N MET A 1 -29.96 -24.10 16.82
CA MET A 1 -29.45 -24.48 15.48
C MET A 1 -27.97 -24.17 15.44
N PRO A 2 -27.08 -25.12 15.12
CA PRO A 2 -25.67 -24.79 14.92
C PRO A 2 -25.54 -23.84 13.72
N PHE A 3 -24.70 -22.82 13.87
CA PHE A 3 -24.37 -21.87 12.80
C PHE A 3 -23.46 -22.59 11.80
N ILE A 4 -24.01 -23.00 10.66
CA ILE A 4 -23.27 -23.66 9.59
C ILE A 4 -22.74 -22.57 8.66
N LEU A 5 -21.42 -22.44 8.60
CA LEU A 5 -20.75 -21.52 7.69
C LEU A 5 -20.68 -22.14 6.28
N PRO A 6 -20.80 -21.33 5.21
CA PRO A 6 -20.56 -21.79 3.86
C PRO A 6 -19.12 -22.32 3.71
N ASP A 7 -18.96 -23.46 3.04
CA ASP A 7 -17.66 -24.05 2.75
C ASP A 7 -16.76 -23.04 2.00
N GLY A 8 -15.54 -22.82 2.50
CA GLY A 8 -14.55 -21.94 1.89
C GLY A 8 -14.53 -20.50 2.43
N ILE A 9 -15.37 -20.16 3.42
CA ILE A 9 -15.34 -18.83 4.06
C ILE A 9 -14.05 -18.62 4.88
N GLU A 10 -13.42 -19.69 5.35
CA GLU A 10 -12.13 -19.68 6.02
C GLU A 10 -11.03 -19.05 5.14
N TYR A 11 -11.07 -19.28 3.82
CA TYR A 11 -10.14 -18.67 2.88
C TYR A 11 -10.38 -17.16 2.74
N VAL A 12 -11.63 -16.71 2.88
CA VAL A 12 -11.97 -15.29 2.88
C VAL A 12 -11.36 -14.62 4.11
N GLY A 13 -11.47 -15.25 5.28
CA GLY A 13 -10.82 -14.78 6.50
C GLY A 13 -9.31 -14.62 6.34
N LEU A 14 -8.63 -15.63 5.79
CA LEU A 14 -7.20 -15.57 5.49
C LEU A 14 -6.86 -14.47 4.47
N ALA A 15 -7.67 -14.29 3.44
CA ALA A 15 -7.47 -13.26 2.44
C ALA A 15 -7.61 -11.85 3.04
N LEU A 16 -8.56 -11.62 3.94
CA LEU A 16 -8.71 -10.35 4.65
C LEU A 16 -7.51 -10.08 5.58
N ILE A 17 -7.02 -11.11 6.29
CA ILE A 17 -5.80 -11.01 7.10
C ILE A 17 -4.60 -10.65 6.22
N SER A 18 -4.50 -11.19 5.00
CA SER A 18 -3.41 -10.86 4.09
C SER A 18 -3.35 -9.36 3.74
N THR A 19 -4.50 -8.68 3.64
CA THR A 19 -4.56 -7.23 3.46
C THR A 19 -4.02 -6.47 4.68
N GLN A 20 -4.33 -6.93 5.89
CA GLN A 20 -3.80 -6.33 7.12
C GLN A 20 -2.28 -6.48 7.22
N LEU A 21 -1.74 -7.64 6.84
CA LEU A 21 -0.29 -7.87 6.81
C LEU A 21 0.43 -6.92 5.83
N VAL A 22 -0.19 -6.62 4.69
CA VAL A 22 0.35 -5.63 3.74
C VAL A 22 0.35 -4.23 4.35
N LEU A 23 -0.71 -3.83 5.03
CA LEU A 23 -0.78 -2.52 5.69
C LEU A 23 0.28 -2.39 6.79
N LEU A 24 0.41 -3.41 7.64
CA LEU A 24 1.43 -3.45 8.69
C LEU A 24 2.84 -3.38 8.11
N PHE A 25 3.11 -4.14 7.03
CA PHE A 25 4.38 -4.08 6.33
C PHE A 25 4.69 -2.67 5.82
N GLN A 26 3.70 -2.00 5.23
CA GLN A 26 3.86 -0.63 4.73
C GLN A 26 4.07 0.38 5.86
N GLU A 27 3.35 0.25 6.98
CA GLU A 27 3.51 1.10 8.15
C GLU A 27 4.92 0.97 8.75
N ILE A 28 5.40 -0.26 8.96
CA ILE A 28 6.76 -0.52 9.45
C ILE A 28 7.80 0.07 8.50
N THR A 29 7.59 -0.08 7.19
CA THR A 29 8.47 0.48 6.16
C THR A 29 8.52 2.01 6.25
N VAL A 30 7.36 2.67 6.37
CA VAL A 30 7.26 4.12 6.54
C VAL A 30 7.98 4.58 7.82
N GLY A 31 7.77 3.89 8.94
CA GLY A 31 8.43 4.19 10.22
C GLY A 31 9.95 4.02 10.15
N HIS A 32 10.43 2.98 9.47
CA HIS A 32 11.85 2.75 9.24
C HIS A 32 12.49 3.90 8.47
N TRP A 33 11.91 4.28 7.32
CA TRP A 33 12.44 5.37 6.51
C TRP A 33 12.32 6.73 7.18
N ARG A 34 11.26 6.97 7.97
CA ARG A 34 11.12 8.18 8.79
C ARG A 34 12.28 8.34 9.77
N LYS A 35 12.66 7.25 10.44
CA LYS A 35 13.75 7.26 11.43
C LYS A 35 15.09 7.57 10.78
N ILE A 36 15.35 7.01 9.59
CA ILE A 36 16.57 7.24 8.83
C ILE A 36 16.63 8.68 8.30
N SER A 37 15.52 9.19 7.76
CA SER A 37 15.44 10.55 7.23
C SER A 37 15.36 11.65 8.30
N LYS A 38 15.22 11.27 9.59
CA LYS A 38 15.12 12.19 10.74
C LYS A 38 13.95 13.17 10.66
N ILE A 39 12.89 12.82 9.93
CA ILE A 39 11.68 13.63 9.82
C ILE A 39 10.88 13.55 11.13
N LYS A 40 10.77 14.69 11.82
CA LYS A 40 10.10 14.78 13.12
C LYS A 40 8.58 14.69 12.98
N TYR A 41 7.91 14.12 13.97
CA TYR A 41 6.46 14.28 14.11
C TYR A 41 6.14 15.74 14.48
N PRO A 42 5.00 16.31 14.04
CA PRO A 42 3.87 15.70 13.34
C PRO A 42 3.96 15.73 11.79
N GLN A 43 5.12 16.03 11.22
CA GLN A 43 5.28 16.20 9.79
C GLN A 43 4.96 14.90 9.02
N LEU A 44 4.09 15.00 8.01
CA LEU A 44 3.60 13.86 7.23
C LEU A 44 4.57 13.46 6.10
N TYR A 45 5.05 14.46 5.35
CA TYR A 45 5.98 14.31 4.22
C TYR A 45 7.20 15.19 4.44
N ALA A 46 8.37 14.72 3.99
CA ALA A 46 9.58 15.53 3.91
C ALA A 46 9.40 16.67 2.90
N GLU A 47 9.90 17.85 3.25
CA GLU A 47 9.89 19.02 2.38
C GLU A 47 10.96 18.92 1.27
N LYS A 48 10.89 19.81 0.27
CA LYS A 48 11.85 19.82 -0.84
C LYS A 48 13.29 20.00 -0.36
N ALA A 49 13.52 20.93 0.57
CA ALA A 49 14.84 21.16 1.14
C ALA A 49 15.38 19.91 1.88
N GLU A 50 14.52 19.17 2.56
CA GLU A 50 14.91 17.94 3.28
C GLU A 50 15.17 16.77 2.34
N MET A 51 14.45 16.70 1.22
CA MET A 51 14.67 15.74 0.14
C MET A 51 15.97 16.00 -0.63
N GLU A 52 16.33 17.27 -0.84
CA GLU A 52 17.60 17.66 -1.47
C GLU A 52 18.78 17.42 -0.53
N ALA A 53 18.60 17.66 0.78
CA ALA A 53 19.62 17.41 1.79
C ALA A 53 19.82 15.92 2.10
N ASN A 54 18.79 15.09 1.95
CA ASN A 54 18.84 13.67 2.26
C ASN A 54 18.05 12.82 1.23
N PRO A 55 18.74 11.98 0.42
CA PRO A 55 18.05 11.09 -0.53
C PRO A 55 17.12 10.08 0.15
N ASP A 56 17.36 9.72 1.41
CA ASP A 56 16.48 8.81 2.16
C ASP A 56 15.13 9.46 2.48
N ALA A 57 15.06 10.80 2.54
CA ALA A 57 13.81 11.53 2.72
C ALA A 57 12.91 11.42 1.47
N VAL A 58 13.50 11.28 0.28
CA VAL A 58 12.75 10.95 -0.95
C VAL A 58 12.14 9.55 -0.83
N THR A 59 12.91 8.57 -0.36
CA THR A 59 12.43 7.20 -0.15
C THR A 59 11.32 7.14 0.92
N PHE A 60 11.43 7.95 1.98
CA PHE A 60 10.37 8.13 2.97
C PHE A 60 9.06 8.65 2.34
N ASN A 61 9.13 9.73 1.55
CA ASN A 61 7.96 10.23 0.84
C ASN A 61 7.38 9.21 -0.14
N CYS A 62 8.25 8.43 -0.79
CA CYS A 62 7.82 7.33 -1.64
C CYS A 62 7.07 6.25 -0.84
N ALA A 63 7.62 5.81 0.29
CA ALA A 63 6.99 4.84 1.19
C ALA A 63 5.61 5.34 1.65
N GLN A 64 5.52 6.61 2.06
CA GLN A 64 4.28 7.26 2.48
C GLN A 64 3.23 7.26 1.38
N ARG A 65 3.60 7.63 0.15
CA ARG A 65 2.64 7.65 -0.97
C ARG A 65 2.16 6.23 -1.33
N ALA A 66 3.05 5.25 -1.29
CA ALA A 66 2.67 3.85 -1.54
C ALA A 66 1.70 3.33 -0.49
N HIS A 67 1.90 3.68 0.78
CA HIS A 67 0.99 3.33 1.87
C HIS A 67 -0.38 4.01 1.72
N ALA A 68 -0.38 5.34 1.49
CA ALA A 68 -1.61 6.10 1.25
C ALA A 68 -2.42 5.56 0.06
N ASN A 69 -1.76 5.19 -1.04
CA ASN A 69 -2.44 4.58 -2.19
C ASN A 69 -3.09 3.24 -1.83
N THR A 70 -2.48 2.43 -0.97
CA THR A 70 -3.13 1.20 -0.51
C THR A 70 -4.34 1.54 0.36
N LEU A 71 -4.22 2.47 1.31
CA LEU A 71 -5.32 2.90 2.18
C LEU A 71 -6.53 3.43 1.40
N GLU A 72 -6.30 4.19 0.33
CA GLU A 72 -7.37 4.65 -0.59
C GLU A 72 -8.19 3.50 -1.20
N ASN A 73 -7.56 2.33 -1.41
CA ASN A 73 -8.18 1.18 -2.06
C ASN A 73 -8.73 0.13 -1.09
N VAL A 74 -8.29 0.14 0.18
CA VAL A 74 -8.70 -0.86 1.19
C VAL A 74 -10.23 -0.93 1.37
N PRO A 75 -10.98 0.19 1.48
CA PRO A 75 -12.43 0.12 1.64
C PRO A 75 -13.12 -0.56 0.46
N ILE A 76 -12.67 -0.28 -0.76
CA ILE A 76 -13.22 -0.83 -1.99
C ILE A 76 -13.00 -2.35 -2.04
N ILE A 77 -11.78 -2.80 -1.73
CA ILE A 77 -11.45 -4.23 -1.73
C ILE A 77 -12.15 -4.98 -0.61
N LEU A 78 -12.18 -4.45 0.62
CA LEU A 78 -12.86 -5.11 1.73
C LEU A 78 -14.34 -5.31 1.44
N VAL A 79 -15.04 -4.26 1.03
CA VAL A 79 -16.48 -4.35 0.71
C VAL A 79 -16.70 -5.27 -0.48
N GLY A 80 -15.91 -5.12 -1.56
CA GLY A 80 -16.03 -5.96 -2.76
C GLY A 80 -15.81 -7.45 -2.47
N THR A 81 -14.81 -7.78 -1.65
CA THR A 81 -14.52 -9.15 -1.23
C THR A 81 -15.63 -9.72 -0.37
N LEU A 82 -16.14 -8.97 0.61
CA LEU A 82 -17.23 -9.44 1.47
C LEU A 82 -18.53 -9.68 0.69
N VAL A 83 -18.90 -8.76 -0.20
CA VAL A 83 -20.10 -8.91 -1.06
C VAL A 83 -19.96 -10.10 -2.00
N THR A 84 -18.79 -10.26 -2.64
CA THR A 84 -18.53 -11.38 -3.55
C THR A 84 -18.49 -12.71 -2.81
N ALA A 85 -17.97 -12.74 -1.59
CA ALA A 85 -17.84 -13.94 -0.76
C ALA A 85 -19.20 -14.54 -0.37
N MET A 86 -20.27 -13.74 -0.34
CA MET A 86 -21.62 -14.24 -0.04
C MET A 86 -22.10 -15.31 -1.02
N LYS A 87 -21.65 -15.23 -2.29
CA LYS A 87 -22.03 -16.18 -3.35
C LYS A 87 -20.85 -17.01 -3.86
N TYR A 88 -19.64 -16.45 -3.86
CA TYR A 88 -18.44 -17.05 -4.43
C TYR A 88 -17.23 -16.89 -3.47
N PRO A 89 -17.20 -17.60 -2.32
CA PRO A 89 -16.20 -17.41 -1.28
C PRO A 89 -14.76 -17.68 -1.75
N ILE A 90 -14.54 -18.78 -2.46
CA ILE A 90 -13.20 -19.14 -2.97
C ILE A 90 -12.70 -18.11 -3.98
N PHE A 91 -13.56 -17.68 -4.90
CA PHE A 91 -13.19 -16.66 -5.90
C PHE A 91 -12.83 -15.33 -5.22
N ALA A 92 -13.65 -14.87 -4.28
CA ALA A 92 -13.40 -13.66 -3.52
C ALA A 92 -12.07 -13.71 -2.76
N ALA A 93 -11.77 -14.85 -2.13
CA ALA A 93 -10.52 -15.08 -1.41
C ALA A 93 -9.29 -14.99 -2.32
N VAL A 94 -9.33 -15.67 -3.48
CA VAL A 94 -8.23 -15.65 -4.46
C VAL A 94 -7.98 -14.24 -4.99
N THR A 95 -9.03 -13.50 -5.38
CA THR A 95 -8.88 -12.14 -5.90
C THR A 95 -8.31 -11.18 -4.85
N CYS A 96 -8.78 -11.27 -3.60
CA CYS A 96 -8.26 -10.46 -2.49
C CYS A 96 -6.80 -10.80 -2.15
N GLY A 97 -6.45 -12.08 -2.14
CA GLY A 97 -5.07 -12.53 -1.94
C GLY A 97 -4.13 -12.03 -3.05
N LEU A 98 -4.56 -12.15 -4.31
CA LEU A 98 -3.80 -11.67 -5.46
C LEU A 98 -3.62 -10.14 -5.43
N TRP A 99 -4.65 -9.41 -5.03
CA TRP A 99 -4.56 -7.96 -4.84
C TRP A 99 -3.57 -7.59 -3.72
N SER A 100 -3.61 -8.30 -2.59
CA SER A 100 -2.68 -8.07 -1.46
C SER A 100 -1.23 -8.33 -1.89
N PHE A 101 -0.97 -9.43 -2.59
CA PHE A 101 0.35 -9.73 -3.15
C PHE A 101 0.82 -8.67 -4.16
N SER A 102 -0.08 -8.20 -5.02
CA SER A 102 0.18 -7.11 -5.96
C SER A 102 0.61 -5.83 -5.24
N LYS A 103 -0.05 -5.47 -4.13
CA LYS A 103 0.31 -4.29 -3.31
C LYS A 103 1.65 -4.43 -2.59
N PHE A 104 1.99 -5.64 -2.12
CA PHE A 104 3.33 -5.92 -1.58
C PHE A 104 4.42 -5.66 -2.63
N ARG A 105 4.26 -6.20 -3.84
CA ARG A 105 5.21 -5.98 -4.94
C ARG A 105 5.27 -4.52 -5.37
N TYR A 106 4.11 -3.85 -5.47
CA TYR A 106 4.00 -2.44 -5.81
C TYR A 106 4.82 -1.58 -4.83
N THR A 107 4.64 -1.78 -3.52
CA THR A 107 5.37 -1.04 -2.49
C THR A 107 6.87 -1.21 -2.65
N ARG A 108 7.37 -2.44 -2.80
CA ARG A 108 8.81 -2.71 -2.99
C ARG A 108 9.36 -2.07 -4.27
N GLY A 109 8.57 -2.03 -5.34
CA GLY A 109 8.93 -1.33 -6.57
C GLY A 109 9.00 0.18 -6.37
N TYR A 110 8.04 0.73 -5.62
CA TYR A 110 7.93 2.16 -5.35
C TYR A 110 9.07 2.68 -4.48
N LEU A 111 9.54 1.89 -3.50
CA LEU A 111 10.72 2.22 -2.68
C LEU A 111 12.01 2.30 -3.49
N LYS A 112 12.17 1.48 -4.54
CA LYS A 112 13.35 1.50 -5.43
C LYS A 112 13.30 2.65 -6.45
N GLY A 113 12.21 3.42 -6.47
CA GLY A 113 11.76 4.19 -7.62
C GLY A 113 11.95 5.70 -7.54
N ALA A 114 12.71 6.24 -6.59
CA ALA A 114 13.03 7.68 -6.59
C ALA A 114 13.75 8.09 -7.89
N ASP A 115 14.78 7.34 -8.31
CA ASP A 115 15.54 7.63 -9.54
C ASP A 115 14.87 7.14 -10.82
N LYS A 116 14.24 5.96 -10.80
CA LYS A 116 13.64 5.38 -12.02
C LYS A 116 12.30 6.00 -12.40
N ARG A 117 11.67 6.76 -11.50
CA ARG A 117 10.56 7.62 -11.92
C ARG A 117 11.10 8.72 -12.82
N ASN A 118 12.26 9.32 -12.52
CA ASN A 118 12.80 10.43 -13.29
C ASN A 118 13.37 10.06 -14.68
N SER A 119 13.82 8.82 -14.90
CA SER A 119 14.38 8.43 -16.21
C SER A 119 13.34 8.03 -17.27
N ARG A 120 12.08 7.73 -16.89
CA ARG A 120 11.03 7.36 -17.87
C ARG A 120 9.63 7.93 -17.63
N GLY A 121 9.36 8.63 -16.53
CA GLY A 121 8.01 9.19 -16.24
C GLY A 121 7.93 10.39 -15.30
N GLY A 122 9.05 10.89 -14.77
CA GLY A 122 9.12 11.94 -13.75
C GLY A 122 9.02 13.34 -14.35
N ILE A 123 9.44 13.49 -15.60
CA ILE A 123 9.18 14.69 -16.39
C ILE A 123 7.66 14.83 -16.64
N LEU A 124 6.97 13.72 -16.92
CA LEU A 124 5.52 13.76 -17.15
C LEU A 124 4.72 14.04 -15.86
N GLY A 125 5.15 13.49 -14.72
CA GLY A 125 4.52 13.74 -13.42
C GLY A 125 4.78 15.14 -12.85
N SER A 126 5.93 15.74 -13.15
CA SER A 126 6.27 17.11 -12.69
C SER A 126 5.61 18.20 -13.53
N ILE A 127 5.24 17.90 -14.78
CA ILE A 127 4.42 18.80 -15.62
C ILE A 127 2.93 18.74 -15.23
N MET A 128 2.47 17.62 -14.62
CA MET A 128 1.06 17.44 -14.23
C MET A 128 0.71 17.93 -12.82
N GLN A 129 1.65 18.54 -12.09
CA GLN A 129 1.40 19.19 -10.79
C GLN A 129 1.47 20.73 -10.86
N LEU A 130 1.56 21.31 -12.07
CA LEU A 130 1.26 22.72 -12.32
C LEU A 130 -0.17 22.84 -12.86
N ARG A 131 -1.14 22.48 -12.02
CA ARG A 131 -2.50 23.04 -12.02
C ARG A 131 -3.16 22.81 -10.67
#